data_AF-A0A8S0H0U2-F1
#
_entry.id   AF-A0A8S0H0U2-F1
#
_cell.length_a   1.000
_cell.length_b   1.000
_cell.length_c   1.000
_cell.angle_alpha   90.00
_cell.angle_beta   90.00
_cell.angle_gamma   90.00
#
_symmetry.space_group_name_H-M   'P 1'
#
loop_
_entity.id
_entity.type
_entity.pdbx_description
1 polymer ?
#
loop_
_entity_poly.entity_id
_entity_poly.type
_entity_poly.pdbx_seq_one_letter_code
_entity_poly.pdbx_strand_id
1 'polypeptide(L)'
;MAFFFETLLGGLLAGTLYSLVAIGFVLIYKASGVFNFAQGSMLLFAALTFVSLHEQGVPFALALLLTVLVMILGAWLIERLVLRPLVNRSPITLFMATLGLSFIIEGLAQGLMGSQVRALDLGIDDVPLFLGPLMVSQFDLIAAATALVLVTVLALLFNKTRIGISLRAVADDTTAALSIGINLNRIWQIVWAVAGVVGLVAGLLWGHARGCSSLYRWWCSRRCRC
;
A
#
# COMPACT_ATOMS: atom_id res chain seq x y z
N MET A 1 -6.54 -30.14 -20.32
CA MET A 1 -7.38 -29.54 -19.26
C MET A 1 -6.58 -29.02 -18.07
N ALA A 2 -5.56 -29.73 -17.57
CA ALA A 2 -4.72 -29.24 -16.46
C ALA A 2 -4.12 -27.83 -16.69
N PHE A 3 -3.54 -27.58 -17.87
CA PHE A 3 -3.00 -26.26 -18.25
C PHE A 3 -4.00 -25.10 -18.17
N PHE A 4 -5.28 -25.35 -18.50
CA PHE A 4 -6.32 -24.34 -18.41
C PHE A 4 -6.59 -23.95 -16.94
N PHE A 5 -6.72 -24.95 -16.06
CA PHE A 5 -6.93 -24.73 -14.64
C PHE A 5 -5.70 -24.09 -13.97
N GLU A 6 -4.50 -24.47 -14.37
CA GLU A 6 -3.25 -23.88 -13.89
C GLU A 6 -3.13 -22.40 -14.29
N THR A 7 -3.40 -22.08 -15.56
CA THR A 7 -3.39 -20.69 -16.04
C THR A 7 -4.47 -19.85 -15.38
N LEU A 8 -5.68 -20.42 -15.20
CA LEU A 8 -6.79 -19.74 -14.55
C LEU A 8 -6.49 -19.46 -13.07
N LEU A 9 -5.93 -20.44 -12.36
CA LEU A 9 -5.57 -20.30 -10.95
C LEU A 9 -4.39 -19.33 -10.78
N GLY A 10 -3.34 -19.45 -11.60
CA GLY A 10 -2.22 -18.52 -11.60
C GLY A 10 -2.64 -17.09 -11.92
N GLY A 11 -3.55 -16.91 -12.88
CA GLY A 11 -4.15 -15.61 -13.19
C GLY A 11 -4.97 -15.03 -12.03
N LEU A 12 -5.74 -15.86 -11.33
CA LEU A 12 -6.51 -15.45 -10.15
C LEU A 12 -5.58 -15.02 -9.00
N LEU A 13 -4.56 -15.82 -8.71
CA LEU A 13 -3.56 -15.55 -7.66
C LEU A 13 -2.79 -14.27 -7.96
N ALA A 14 -2.30 -14.09 -9.19
CA ALA A 14 -1.69 -12.84 -9.62
C ALA A 14 -2.65 -11.66 -9.46
N GLY A 15 -3.92 -11.83 -9.81
CA GLY A 15 -4.99 -10.84 -9.62
C GLY A 15 -5.10 -10.35 -8.17
N THR A 16 -4.99 -11.26 -7.19
CA THR A 16 -5.07 -10.90 -5.76
C THR A 16 -3.96 -9.94 -5.33
N LEU A 17 -2.73 -10.09 -5.84
CA LEU A 17 -1.63 -9.17 -5.58
C LEU A 17 -1.92 -7.77 -6.14
N TYR A 18 -2.48 -7.68 -7.35
CA TYR A 18 -2.90 -6.40 -7.93
C TYR A 18 -4.05 -5.76 -7.14
N SER A 19 -5.01 -6.56 -6.68
CA SER A 19 -6.12 -6.07 -5.84
C SER A 19 -5.63 -5.45 -4.54
N LEU A 20 -4.60 -6.02 -3.91
CA LEU A 20 -4.04 -5.50 -2.66
C LEU A 20 -3.46 -4.10 -2.84
N VAL A 21 -2.73 -3.89 -3.94
CA VAL A 21 -2.22 -2.57 -4.33
C VAL A 21 -3.37 -1.61 -4.63
N ALA A 22 -4.37 -2.07 -5.40
CA ALA A 22 -5.53 -1.27 -5.80
C ALA A 22 -6.34 -0.75 -4.60
N ILE A 23 -6.51 -1.57 -3.55
CA ILE A 23 -7.22 -1.16 -2.33
C ILE A 23 -6.54 0.06 -1.70
N GLY A 24 -5.21 0.10 -1.64
CA GLY A 24 -4.48 1.27 -1.13
C GLY A 24 -4.83 2.57 -1.88
N PHE A 25 -4.91 2.51 -3.22
CA PHE A 25 -5.33 3.65 -4.04
C PHE A 25 -6.78 4.04 -3.80
N VAL A 26 -7.69 3.06 -3.76
CA VAL A 26 -9.13 3.30 -3.56
C VAL A 26 -9.39 3.96 -2.21
N LEU A 27 -8.71 3.53 -1.14
CA LEU A 27 -8.91 4.10 0.19
C LEU A 27 -8.56 5.58 0.25
N ILE A 28 -7.45 5.98 -0.34
CA ILE A 28 -7.07 7.39 -0.37
C ILE A 28 -8.01 8.17 -1.27
N TYR A 29 -8.33 7.65 -2.46
CA TYR A 29 -9.21 8.32 -3.41
C TYR A 29 -10.60 8.59 -2.80
N LYS A 30 -11.17 7.61 -2.08
CA LYS A 30 -12.45 7.76 -1.38
C LYS A 30 -12.41 8.89 -0.32
N ALA A 31 -11.26 9.16 0.28
CA ALA A 31 -11.11 10.15 1.34
C ALA A 31 -10.77 11.56 0.84
N SER A 32 -9.97 11.65 -0.22
CA SER A 32 -9.46 12.91 -0.76
C SER A 32 -10.22 13.40 -2.00
N GLY A 33 -10.96 12.53 -2.69
CA GLY A 33 -11.57 12.82 -3.98
C GLY A 33 -10.56 12.97 -5.12
N VAL A 34 -9.27 12.72 -4.86
CA VAL A 34 -8.16 12.94 -5.80
C VAL A 34 -7.25 11.73 -5.85
N PHE A 35 -6.81 11.38 -7.05
CA PHE A 35 -5.87 10.28 -7.24
C PHE A 35 -4.51 10.62 -6.62
N ASN A 36 -4.08 9.80 -5.66
CA ASN A 36 -2.81 10.00 -4.96
C ASN A 36 -1.66 9.26 -5.65
N PHE A 37 -0.76 9.99 -6.29
CA PHE A 37 0.44 9.42 -6.91
C PHE A 37 1.53 9.02 -5.92
N ALA A 38 1.47 9.47 -4.66
CA ALA A 38 2.43 9.09 -3.64
C ALA A 38 2.21 7.66 -3.12
N GLN A 39 1.06 7.04 -3.37
CA GLN A 39 0.75 5.71 -2.83
C GLN A 39 1.74 4.63 -3.31
N GLY A 40 2.17 4.68 -4.57
CA GLY A 40 3.16 3.72 -5.08
C GLY A 40 4.58 3.97 -4.55
N SER A 41 4.98 5.23 -4.34
CA SER A 41 6.26 5.54 -3.67
C SER A 41 6.24 5.17 -2.19
N MET A 42 5.09 5.25 -1.52
CA MET A 42 4.92 4.80 -0.13
C MET A 42 5.05 3.28 -0.01
N LEU A 43 4.48 2.53 -0.96
CA LEU A 43 4.63 1.08 -1.07
C LEU A 43 6.11 0.67 -1.19
N LEU A 44 6.87 1.36 -2.05
CA LEU A 44 8.31 1.16 -2.20
C LEU A 44 9.07 1.50 -0.91
N PHE A 45 8.81 2.68 -0.33
CA PHE A 45 9.47 3.13 0.89
C PHE A 45 9.22 2.15 2.05
N ALA A 46 8.00 1.62 2.18
CA ALA A 46 7.66 0.62 3.19
C ALA A 46 8.46 -0.67 3.02
N ALA A 47 8.54 -1.19 1.79
CA ALA A 47 9.30 -2.40 1.49
C ALA A 47 10.80 -2.22 1.75
N LEU A 48 11.39 -1.09 1.32
CA LEU A 48 12.81 -0.79 1.55
C LEU A 48 13.13 -0.63 3.04
N THR A 49 12.25 0.03 3.80
CA THR A 49 12.43 0.20 5.26
C THR A 49 12.49 -1.16 5.95
N PHE A 50 11.63 -2.10 5.53
CA PHE A 50 11.58 -3.44 6.11
C PHE A 50 12.86 -4.21 5.80
N VAL A 51 13.27 -4.21 4.54
CA VAL A 51 14.50 -4.88 4.09
C VAL A 51 15.71 -4.34 4.84
N SER A 52 15.83 -3.01 4.96
CA SER A 52 16.96 -2.38 5.67
C SER A 52 17.01 -2.74 7.15
N LEU A 53 15.86 -2.88 7.83
CA LEU A 53 15.81 -3.35 9.21
C LEU A 53 16.18 -4.84 9.30
N HIS A 54 15.72 -5.65 8.35
CA HIS A 54 15.99 -7.08 8.35
C HIS A 54 17.47 -7.39 8.11
N GLU A 55 18.13 -6.66 7.20
CA GLU A 55 19.59 -6.77 6.98
C GLU A 55 20.43 -6.39 8.21
N GLN A 56 19.90 -5.54 9.09
CA GLN A 56 20.55 -5.19 10.36
C GLN A 56 20.42 -6.29 11.42
N GLY A 57 19.80 -7.44 11.09
CA GLY A 57 19.60 -8.56 12.00
C GLY A 57 18.39 -8.42 12.92
N VAL A 58 17.50 -7.45 12.67
CA VAL A 58 16.27 -7.30 13.44
C VAL A 58 15.33 -8.48 13.15
N PRO A 59 14.76 -9.13 14.19
CA PRO A 59 13.84 -10.24 13.98
C PRO A 59 12.59 -9.80 13.22
N PHE A 60 12.04 -10.68 12.39
CA PHE A 60 10.95 -10.40 11.45
C PHE A 60 9.78 -9.63 12.08
N ALA A 61 9.29 -10.09 13.25
CA ALA A 61 8.15 -9.47 13.93
C ALA A 61 8.45 -8.03 14.39
N LEU A 62 9.68 -7.79 14.87
CA LEU A 62 10.10 -6.46 15.32
C LEU A 62 10.35 -5.53 14.13
N ALA A 63 10.94 -6.04 13.04
CA ALA A 63 11.12 -5.29 11.80
C ALA A 63 9.76 -4.84 11.23
N LEU A 64 8.75 -5.72 11.23
CA LEU A 64 7.40 -5.41 10.76
C LEU A 64 6.71 -4.37 11.65
N LEU A 65 6.84 -4.48 12.97
CA LEU A 65 6.27 -3.49 13.89
C LEU A 65 6.92 -2.11 13.71
N LEU A 66 8.25 -2.07 13.58
CA LEU A 66 9.00 -0.84 13.35
C LEU A 66 8.65 -0.20 12.00
N THR A 67 8.49 -0.98 10.93
CA THR A 67 8.06 -0.41 9.65
C THR A 67 6.64 0.13 9.69
N VAL A 68 5.71 -0.57 10.35
CA VAL A 68 4.36 -0.04 10.58
C VAL A 68 4.42 1.28 11.32
N LEU A 69 5.26 1.39 12.37
CA LEU A 69 5.43 2.62 13.12
C LEU A 69 6.01 3.75 12.25
N VAL A 70 7.03 3.46 11.45
CA VAL A 70 7.63 4.41 10.49
C VAL A 70 6.59 4.87 9.46
N MET A 71 5.74 3.97 8.96
CA MET A 71 4.67 4.32 8.01
C MET A 71 3.58 5.18 8.65
N ILE A 72 3.19 4.91 9.89
CA ILE A 72 2.22 5.73 10.63
C ILE A 72 2.80 7.12 10.91
N LEU A 73 4.05 7.20 11.35
CA LEU A 73 4.75 8.47 11.57
C LEU A 73 4.92 9.25 10.27
N GLY A 74 5.28 8.58 9.18
CA GLY A 74 5.36 9.16 7.85
C GLY A 74 4.00 9.71 7.38
N ALA A 75 2.92 8.94 7.54
CA ALA A 75 1.56 9.39 7.21
C ALA A 75 1.14 10.61 8.03
N TRP A 76 1.44 10.63 9.33
CA TRP A 76 1.18 11.78 10.20
C TRP A 76 2.00 13.01 9.79
N LEU A 77 3.28 12.84 9.46
CA LEU A 77 4.15 13.93 9.03
C LEU A 77 3.71 14.51 7.70
N ILE A 78 3.38 13.65 6.73
CA ILE A 78 2.87 14.03 5.42
C ILE A 78 1.54 14.78 5.56
N GLU A 79 0.61 14.27 6.39
CA GLU A 79 -0.64 14.97 6.62
C GLU A 79 -0.41 16.36 7.18
N ARG A 80 0.46 16.48 8.19
CA ARG A 80 0.70 17.75 8.88
C ARG A 80 1.42 18.78 8.01
N LEU A 81 2.39 18.35 7.22
CA LEU A 81 3.24 19.24 6.42
C LEU A 81 2.64 19.55 5.05
N VAL A 82 2.05 18.56 4.39
CA VAL A 82 1.63 18.67 2.98
C VAL A 82 0.11 18.79 2.87
N LEU A 83 -0.66 17.94 3.54
CA LEU A 83 -2.11 17.91 3.29
C LEU A 83 -2.86 18.98 4.08
N ARG A 84 -2.49 19.23 5.34
CA ARG A 84 -3.17 20.19 6.21
C ARG A 84 -3.21 21.62 5.63
N PRO A 85 -2.13 22.16 5.02
CA PRO A 85 -2.18 23.48 4.37
C PRO A 85 -3.00 23.49 3.07
N LEU A 86 -3.22 22.32 2.47
CA LEU A 86 -3.91 22.16 1.19
C LEU A 86 -5.41 21.87 1.35
N VAL A 87 -5.93 21.78 2.58
CA VAL A 87 -7.36 21.67 2.85
C VAL A 87 -8.09 22.86 2.22
N ASN A 88 -9.19 22.58 1.52
CA ASN A 88 -10.02 23.58 0.83
C ASN A 88 -9.38 24.25 -0.40
N ARG A 89 -8.33 23.64 -0.98
CA ARG A 89 -7.79 24.04 -2.29
C ARG A 89 -8.39 23.18 -3.41
N SER A 90 -8.16 23.59 -4.66
CA SER A 90 -8.71 22.86 -5.80
C SER A 90 -8.16 21.42 -5.86
N PRO A 91 -8.94 20.46 -6.38
CA PRO A 91 -8.51 19.06 -6.50
C PRO A 91 -7.18 18.89 -7.27
N ILE A 92 -6.94 19.76 -8.25
CA ILE A 92 -5.71 19.77 -9.07
C ILE A 92 -4.49 20.14 -8.22
N THR A 93 -4.63 21.03 -7.24
CA THR A 93 -3.53 21.38 -6.33
C THR A 93 -3.13 20.18 -5.46
N LEU A 94 -4.09 19.41 -4.95
CA LEU A 94 -3.80 18.17 -4.23
C LEU A 94 -3.08 17.15 -5.12
N PHE A 95 -3.56 16.98 -6.35
CA PHE A 95 -2.96 16.08 -7.32
C PHE A 95 -1.48 16.40 -7.56
N MET A 96 -1.17 17.66 -7.86
CA MET A 96 0.21 18.11 -8.11
C MET A 96 1.08 17.98 -6.86
N ALA A 97 0.52 18.23 -5.68
CA ALA A 97 1.22 18.01 -4.43
C ALA A 97 1.55 16.53 -4.20
N THR A 98 0.66 15.60 -4.54
CA THR A 98 0.95 14.16 -4.42
C THR A 98 2.02 13.68 -5.40
N LEU A 99 2.12 14.28 -6.59
CA LEU A 99 3.21 14.03 -7.54
C LEU A 99 4.55 14.54 -7.02
N GLY A 100 4.59 15.74 -6.44
CA GLY A 100 5.79 16.29 -5.81
C GLY A 100 6.22 15.45 -4.60
N LEU A 101 5.26 15.07 -3.77
CA LEU A 101 5.50 14.21 -2.62
C LEU A 101 6.05 12.84 -3.02
N SER A 102 5.57 12.25 -4.12
CA SER A 102 6.08 10.95 -4.56
C SER A 102 7.57 11.02 -4.90
N PHE A 103 8.02 12.09 -5.56
CA PHE A 103 9.44 12.30 -5.86
C PHE A 103 10.27 12.50 -4.58
N ILE A 104 9.75 13.22 -3.60
CA ILE A 104 10.42 13.42 -2.31
C ILE A 104 10.58 12.08 -1.59
N ILE A 105 9.50 11.30 -1.48
CA ILE A 105 9.53 9.98 -0.81
C ILE A 105 10.49 9.04 -1.53
N GLU A 106 10.44 9.00 -2.85
CA GLU A 106 11.29 8.14 -3.67
C GLU A 106 12.77 8.54 -3.57
N GLY A 107 13.07 9.84 -3.63
CA GLY A 107 14.41 10.37 -3.43
C GLY A 107 14.95 10.11 -2.03
N LEU A 108 14.13 10.25 -0.99
CA LEU A 108 14.51 9.90 0.38
C LEU A 108 14.74 8.39 0.54
N ALA A 109 13.87 7.57 -0.05
CA ALA A 109 14.00 6.12 -0.01
C ALA A 109 15.32 5.66 -0.64
N GLN A 110 15.64 6.16 -1.83
CA GLN A 110 16.87 5.80 -2.53
C GLN A 110 18.12 6.42 -1.89
N GLY A 111 18.00 7.64 -1.33
CA GLY A 111 19.11 8.31 -0.66
C GLY A 111 19.52 7.65 0.66
N LEU A 112 18.54 7.14 1.43
CA LEU A 112 18.79 6.49 2.72
C LEU A 112 19.07 4.99 2.59
N MET A 113 18.32 4.27 1.75
CA MET A 113 18.42 2.81 1.63
C MET A 113 19.20 2.33 0.38
N GLY A 114 19.57 3.22 -0.53
CA GLY A 114 20.20 2.87 -1.80
C GLY A 114 19.22 2.35 -2.86
N SER A 115 19.68 2.27 -4.11
CA SER A 115 18.86 1.88 -5.28
C SER A 115 19.02 0.42 -5.70
N GLN A 116 19.74 -0.39 -4.92
CA GLN A 116 20.09 -1.77 -5.31
C GLN A 116 18.92 -2.74 -5.16
N VAL A 117 18.92 -3.77 -6.03
CA VAL A 117 17.94 -4.86 -5.98
C VAL A 117 18.22 -5.73 -4.77
N ARG A 118 17.51 -5.49 -3.67
CA ARG A 118 17.56 -6.36 -2.51
C ARG A 118 16.44 -7.39 -2.65
N ALA A 119 16.83 -8.67 -2.73
CA ALA A 119 15.88 -9.77 -2.66
C ALA A 119 15.39 -9.85 -1.22
N LEU A 120 14.08 -9.73 -1.04
CA LEU A 120 13.47 -9.83 0.28
C LEU A 120 13.01 -11.27 0.47
N ASP A 121 13.75 -12.04 1.26
CA ASP A 121 13.27 -13.33 1.72
C ASP A 121 12.41 -13.14 2.98
N LEU A 122 11.12 -13.50 2.89
CA LEU A 122 10.19 -13.43 4.01
C LEU A 122 10.29 -14.68 4.91
N GLY A 123 11.22 -15.60 4.63
CA GLY A 123 11.29 -16.90 5.27
C GLY A 123 10.14 -17.81 4.84
N ILE A 124 9.53 -17.52 3.70
CA ILE A 124 8.48 -18.32 3.07
C ILE A 124 9.15 -19.05 1.92
N ASP A 125 9.43 -20.34 2.11
CA ASP A 125 9.99 -21.15 1.04
C ASP A 125 8.98 -21.25 -0.11
N ASP A 126 9.44 -20.93 -1.31
CA ASP A 126 8.64 -20.98 -2.54
C ASP A 126 8.57 -22.43 -3.06
N VAL A 127 8.05 -23.33 -2.21
CA VAL A 127 7.93 -24.75 -2.55
C VAL A 127 6.71 -24.93 -3.45
N PRO A 128 6.86 -25.54 -4.64
CA PRO A 128 5.71 -25.86 -5.48
C PRO A 128 4.89 -26.97 -4.81
N LEU A 129 3.65 -26.65 -4.46
CA LEU A 129 2.66 -27.61 -3.99
C LEU A 129 2.02 -28.28 -5.21
N PHE A 130 2.19 -29.59 -5.30
CA PHE A 130 1.53 -30.42 -6.31
C PHE A 130 0.14 -30.82 -5.80
N LEU A 131 -0.90 -30.09 -6.21
CA LEU A 131 -2.30 -30.47 -5.99
C LEU A 131 -2.75 -31.37 -7.16
N GLY A 132 -2.29 -32.62 -7.16
CA GLY A 132 -2.50 -33.54 -8.28
C GLY A 132 -1.73 -33.08 -9.54
N PRO A 133 -2.40 -32.81 -10.68
CA PRO A 133 -1.74 -32.33 -11.91
C PRO A 133 -1.51 -30.81 -11.93
N LEU A 134 -1.87 -30.08 -10.86
CA LEU A 134 -1.76 -28.63 -10.77
C LEU A 134 -0.54 -28.24 -9.93
N MET A 135 0.32 -27.39 -10.50
CA MET A 135 1.46 -26.84 -9.81
C MET A 135 1.08 -25.45 -9.27
N VAL A 136 1.05 -25.30 -7.95
CA VAL A 136 0.69 -24.04 -7.29
C VAL A 136 1.80 -23.66 -6.33
N SER A 137 2.31 -22.43 -6.42
CA SER A 137 3.29 -21.93 -5.46
C SER A 137 2.63 -21.77 -4.07
N GLN A 138 3.30 -22.24 -3.03
CA GLN A 138 2.91 -22.00 -1.65
C GLN A 138 2.89 -20.50 -1.31
N PHE A 139 3.80 -19.72 -1.89
CA PHE A 139 3.84 -18.27 -1.72
C PHE A 139 2.57 -17.61 -2.24
N ASP A 140 2.11 -17.96 -3.44
CA ASP A 140 0.90 -17.35 -4.02
C ASP A 140 -0.36 -17.65 -3.19
N LEU A 141 -0.46 -18.84 -2.60
CA LEU A 141 -1.54 -19.21 -1.69
C LEU A 141 -1.51 -18.40 -0.39
N ILE A 142 -0.32 -18.22 0.21
CA ILE A 142 -0.15 -17.41 1.42
C ILE A 142 -0.42 -15.93 1.13
N ALA A 143 0.03 -15.43 -0.02
CA ALA A 143 -0.22 -14.08 -0.47
C ALA A 143 -1.73 -13.83 -0.67
N ALA A 144 -2.43 -14.76 -1.32
CA ALA A 144 -3.87 -14.70 -1.52
C ALA A 144 -4.64 -14.76 -0.18
N ALA A 145 -4.23 -15.65 0.73
CA ALA A 145 -4.82 -15.73 2.07
C ALA A 145 -4.62 -14.44 2.87
N THR A 146 -3.40 -13.90 2.86
CA THR A 146 -3.05 -12.62 3.52
C THR A 146 -3.86 -11.47 2.93
N ALA A 147 -3.98 -11.42 1.60
CA ALA A 147 -4.79 -10.42 0.91
C ALA A 147 -6.27 -10.52 1.33
N LEU A 148 -6.85 -11.72 1.33
CA LEU A 148 -8.24 -11.95 1.75
C LEU A 148 -8.48 -11.52 3.19
N VAL A 149 -7.58 -11.86 4.11
CA VAL A 149 -7.64 -11.43 5.51
C VAL A 149 -7.61 -9.91 5.61
N LEU A 150 -6.67 -9.26 4.91
CA LEU A 150 -6.53 -7.80 4.94
C LEU A 150 -7.77 -7.10 4.37
N VAL A 151 -8.29 -7.57 3.24
CA VAL A 151 -9.53 -7.05 2.64
C VAL A 151 -10.69 -7.20 3.60
N THR A 152 -10.84 -8.37 4.24
CA THR A 152 -11.92 -8.64 5.19
C THR A 152 -11.85 -7.73 6.41
N VAL A 153 -10.65 -7.54 6.98
CA VAL A 153 -10.43 -6.64 8.11
C VAL A 153 -10.78 -5.20 7.74
N LEU A 154 -10.31 -4.71 6.58
CA LEU A 154 -10.61 -3.36 6.12
C LEU A 154 -12.09 -3.17 5.81
N ALA A 155 -12.74 -4.16 5.18
CA ALA A 155 -14.17 -4.12 4.90
C ALA A 155 -14.99 -4.04 6.19
N LEU A 156 -14.64 -4.83 7.21
CA LEU A 156 -15.27 -4.76 8.53
C LEU A 156 -14.99 -3.41 9.21
N LEU A 157 -13.76 -2.90 9.12
CA LEU A 157 -13.38 -1.61 9.67
C LEU A 157 -14.23 -0.49 9.04
N PHE A 158 -14.33 -0.41 7.71
CA PHE A 158 -15.05 0.66 7.03
C PHE A 158 -16.58 0.52 7.08
N ASN A 159 -17.11 -0.70 7.14
CA ASN A 159 -18.56 -0.90 7.19
C ASN A 159 -19.13 -0.81 8.60
N LYS A 160 -18.40 -1.27 9.63
CA LYS A 160 -18.93 -1.39 11.00
C LYS A 160 -18.40 -0.34 11.98
N THR A 161 -17.30 0.37 11.71
CA THR A 161 -16.77 1.35 12.67
C THR A 161 -17.19 2.79 12.40
N ARG A 162 -17.12 3.61 13.46
CA ARG A 162 -17.40 5.06 13.40
C ARG A 162 -16.49 5.79 12.39
N ILE A 163 -15.23 5.35 12.27
CA ILE A 163 -14.27 5.91 11.31
C ILE A 163 -14.80 5.75 9.87
N GLY A 164 -15.35 4.57 9.54
CA GLY A 164 -15.90 4.30 8.21
C GLY A 164 -17.19 5.06 7.90
N ILE A 165 -18.01 5.37 8.90
CA ILE A 165 -19.17 6.25 8.74
C ILE A 165 -18.71 7.68 8.44
N SER A 166 -17.76 8.21 9.22
CA SER A 166 -17.22 9.55 8.98
C SER A 166 -16.51 9.66 7.64
N LEU A 167 -15.79 8.61 7.21
CA LEU A 167 -15.15 8.57 5.90
C LEU A 167 -16.17 8.66 4.76
N ARG A 168 -17.28 7.92 4.84
CA ARG A 168 -18.35 7.99 3.82
C ARG A 168 -19.01 9.37 3.77
N ALA A 169 -19.26 9.98 4.93
CA ALA A 169 -19.80 11.34 4.98
C ALA A 169 -18.88 12.38 4.32
N VAL A 170 -17.56 12.27 4.54
CA VAL A 170 -16.57 13.14 3.87
C VAL A 170 -16.46 12.85 2.37
N ALA A 171 -16.64 11.59 1.96
CA ALA A 171 -16.61 11.18 0.56
C ALA A 171 -17.80 11.69 -0.25
N ASP A 172 -18.97 11.86 0.39
CA ASP A 172 -20.18 12.35 -0.27
C ASP A 172 -20.13 13.87 -0.46
N ASP A 173 -19.80 14.62 0.60
CA ASP A 173 -19.55 16.06 0.50
C ASP A 173 -18.63 16.55 1.64
N THR A 174 -17.42 16.96 1.25
CA THR A 174 -16.41 17.50 2.17
C THR A 174 -16.85 18.82 2.84
N THR A 175 -17.63 19.66 2.15
CA THR A 175 -18.09 20.96 2.67
C THR A 175 -19.22 20.77 3.68
N ALA A 176 -20.17 19.88 3.38
CA ALA A 176 -21.22 19.51 4.32
C ALA A 176 -20.65 18.82 5.57
N ALA A 177 -19.67 17.93 5.40
CA ALA A 177 -19.00 17.26 6.53
C ALA A 177 -18.33 18.26 7.50
N LEU A 178 -17.75 19.34 6.98
CA LEU A 178 -17.17 20.42 7.79
C LEU A 178 -18.23 21.16 8.61
N SER A 179 -19.45 21.36 8.06
CA SER A 179 -20.55 22.03 8.76
C SER A 179 -21.07 21.23 9.97
N ILE A 180 -20.94 19.91 9.96
CA ILE A 180 -21.36 19.02 11.05
C ILE A 180 -20.21 18.81 12.06
N GLY A 181 -19.07 19.49 11.89
CA GLY A 181 -17.93 19.46 12.82
C GLY A 181 -17.02 18.23 12.68
N ILE A 182 -17.04 17.54 11.53
CA ILE A 182 -16.14 16.42 11.28
C ILE A 182 -14.72 16.93 11.06
N ASN A 183 -13.77 16.43 11.86
CA ASN A 183 -12.35 16.78 11.74
C ASN A 183 -11.71 16.08 10.52
N LEU A 184 -11.65 16.73 9.36
CA LEU A 184 -11.04 16.21 8.13
C LEU A 184 -9.60 15.73 8.34
N ASN A 185 -8.81 16.50 9.10
CA ASN A 185 -7.42 16.17 9.42
C ASN A 185 -7.27 14.76 10.04
N ARG A 186 -8.13 14.40 11.00
CA ARG A 186 -8.06 13.08 11.64
C ARG A 186 -8.41 11.97 10.66
N ILE A 187 -9.40 12.19 9.80
CA ILE A 187 -9.82 11.18 8.81
C ILE A 187 -8.70 10.97 7.79
N TRP A 188 -8.09 12.04 7.30
CA TRP A 188 -6.97 11.95 6.37
C TRP A 188 -5.75 11.27 6.99
N GLN A 189 -5.39 11.58 8.24
CA GLN A 189 -4.33 10.88 8.96
C GLN A 189 -4.60 9.37 9.05
N ILE A 190 -5.81 8.98 9.43
CA ILE A 190 -6.19 7.57 9.56
C ILE A 190 -6.14 6.87 8.20
N VAL A 191 -6.70 7.47 7.15
CA VAL A 191 -6.72 6.88 5.80
C VAL A 191 -5.31 6.73 5.26
N TRP A 192 -4.45 7.73 5.40
CA TRP A 192 -3.06 7.65 4.95
C TRP A 192 -2.24 6.63 5.75
N ALA A 193 -2.46 6.53 7.06
CA ALA A 193 -1.83 5.51 7.89
C ALA A 193 -2.27 4.10 7.46
N VAL A 194 -3.58 3.87 7.29
CA VAL A 194 -4.12 2.59 6.83
C VAL A 194 -3.62 2.26 5.42
N ALA A 195 -3.63 3.22 4.49
CA ALA A 195 -3.10 3.02 3.14
C ALA A 195 -1.59 2.75 3.12
N GLY A 196 -0.84 3.34 4.05
CA GLY A 196 0.57 3.04 4.27
C GLY A 196 0.81 1.63 4.79
N VAL A 197 -0.01 1.15 5.73
CA VAL A 197 0.06 -0.24 6.24
C VAL A 197 -0.34 -1.26 5.17
N VAL A 198 -1.42 -0.99 4.43
CA VAL A 198 -1.79 -1.81 3.25
C VAL A 198 -0.66 -1.79 2.23
N GLY A 199 -0.04 -0.63 2.04
CA GLY A 199 1.11 -0.44 1.18
C GLY A 199 2.33 -1.26 1.63
N LEU A 200 2.58 -1.35 2.93
CA LEU A 200 3.62 -2.22 3.49
C LEU A 200 3.34 -3.68 3.11
N VAL A 201 2.15 -4.21 3.44
CA VAL A 201 1.84 -5.63 3.17
C VAL A 201 1.93 -5.94 1.68
N ALA A 202 1.37 -5.09 0.83
CA ALA A 202 1.46 -5.26 -0.61
C ALA A 202 2.90 -5.13 -1.15
N GLY A 203 3.69 -4.21 -0.59
CA GLY A 203 5.09 -4.02 -0.96
C GLY A 203 5.98 -5.19 -0.55
N LEU A 204 5.73 -5.81 0.61
CA LEU A 204 6.45 -7.00 1.08
C LEU A 204 6.15 -8.21 0.20
N LEU A 205 4.87 -8.49 -0.07
CA LEU A 205 4.46 -9.62 -0.92
C LEU A 205 5.01 -9.44 -2.35
N TRP A 206 4.88 -8.23 -2.91
CA TRP A 206 5.41 -7.98 -4.26
C TRP A 206 6.95 -8.00 -4.30
N GLY A 207 7.58 -7.48 -3.25
CA GLY A 207 9.04 -7.46 -3.09
C GLY A 207 9.62 -8.87 -2.99
N HIS A 208 8.91 -9.80 -2.36
CA HIS A 208 9.29 -11.21 -2.31
C HIS A 208 9.10 -11.88 -3.69
N ALA A 209 7.94 -11.70 -4.32
CA ALA A 209 7.63 -12.33 -5.61
C ALA A 209 8.53 -11.90 -6.78
N ARG A 210 8.98 -10.63 -6.78
CA ARG A 210 9.62 -10.01 -7.97
C ARG A 210 10.87 -9.19 -7.66
N GLY A 211 11.27 -9.06 -6.39
CA GLY A 211 12.33 -8.15 -5.95
C GLY A 211 11.86 -6.70 -5.80
N CYS A 212 12.41 -5.99 -4.80
CA CYS A 212 12.00 -4.61 -4.49
C CYS A 212 12.29 -3.61 -5.63
N SER A 213 13.32 -3.85 -6.44
CA SER A 213 13.65 -3.00 -7.60
C SER A 213 12.74 -3.22 -8.82
N SER A 214 12.14 -4.41 -8.96
CA SER A 214 11.16 -4.68 -10.00
C SER A 214 9.87 -3.91 -9.72
N LEU A 215 9.51 -3.80 -8.43
CA LEU A 215 8.41 -2.96 -7.98
C LEU A 215 8.65 -1.48 -8.32
N TYR A 216 9.88 -0.98 -8.08
CA TYR A 216 10.29 0.37 -8.47
C TYR A 216 10.15 0.60 -9.99
N ARG A 217 10.70 -0.32 -10.79
CA ARG A 217 10.69 -0.23 -12.25
C ARG A 217 9.27 -0.30 -12.81
N TRP A 218 8.43 -1.15 -12.23
CA TRP A 218 7.01 -1.27 -12.56
C TRP A 218 6.26 0.04 -12.26
N TRP A 219 6.47 0.62 -11.08
CA TRP A 219 5.85 1.89 -10.69
C TRP A 219 6.28 3.05 -11.60
N CYS A 220 7.59 3.19 -11.84
CA CYS A 220 8.13 4.22 -12.73
C CYS A 220 7.61 4.07 -14.18
N SER A 221 7.47 2.84 -14.67
CA SER A 221 6.99 2.56 -16.04
C SER A 221 5.52 2.92 -16.27
N ARG A 222 4.68 2.84 -15.23
CA ARG A 222 3.25 3.18 -15.30
C ARG A 222 3.00 4.67 -15.11
N ARG A 223 3.91 5.37 -14.40
CA ARG A 223 3.84 6.82 -14.20
C ARG A 223 3.96 7.61 -15.51
N CYS A 224 4.82 7.20 -16.45
CA CYS A 224 5.04 7.91 -17.71
C CYS A 224 3.95 7.67 -18.78
N ARG A 225 2.86 6.93 -18.46
CA ARG A 225 1.78 6.62 -19.41
C ARG A 225 0.43 7.25 -19.03
N CYS A 226 0.37 8.05 -17.97
CA CYS A 226 -0.84 8.74 -17.51
C CYS A 226 -0.74 10.24 -17.74
#